data_AF-A0A962P8V6-F1
#
_entry.id   AF-A0A962P8V6-F1
#
_cell.length_a   1.000
_cell.length_b   1.000
_cell.length_c   1.000
_cell.angle_alpha   90.00
_cell.angle_beta   90.00
_cell.angle_gamma   90.00
#
_symmetry.space_group_name_H-M   'P 1'
#
loop_
_entity.id
_entity.type
_entity.pdbx_description
1 polymer ?
#
loop_
_entity_poly.entity_id
_entity_poly.type
_entity_poly.pdbx_seq_one_letter_code
_entity_poly.pdbx_strand_id
1 'polypeptide(L)'
;MLTVVEYWTGVPDSGFSIMIQRFQFVILATFMALVPASAMADSKAEIDANVQVALDEFYEKAPAGKILADDAAGILVFPKVLKAGIGVGGEYGEGALLIGGQPVAYYNTASASIGFQFGAQVKSQVVLFMNNQALEKFRNSSGWEAGVDGSIALIEFGAAEEISSSSIQDPIIGFIFSNRGFMYNLTFEGSKITRITR
;
A
#
# COMPACT_ATOMS: atom_id res chain seq x y z
N MET A 1 -46.74 -42.83 25.90
CA MET A 1 -45.75 -41.82 26.31
C MET A 1 -45.84 -40.69 25.29
N LEU A 2 -46.94 -39.93 25.32
CA LEU A 2 -47.09 -38.60 25.91
C LEU A 2 -46.39 -37.50 25.08
N THR A 3 -47.23 -36.89 24.25
CA THR A 3 -47.14 -35.59 23.58
C THR A 3 -46.58 -34.50 24.49
N VAL A 4 -45.66 -33.69 23.96
CA VAL A 4 -45.36 -32.35 24.50
C VAL A 4 -45.71 -31.34 23.41
N VAL A 5 -47.02 -31.28 23.16
CA VAL A 5 -47.71 -30.09 22.65
C VAL A 5 -48.22 -29.38 23.90
N GLU A 6 -48.25 -28.05 23.86
CA GLU A 6 -48.73 -27.11 24.90
C GLU A 6 -47.67 -26.65 25.92
N TYR A 7 -47.01 -25.52 25.61
CA TYR A 7 -46.93 -24.38 26.52
C TYR A 7 -46.72 -23.13 25.67
N TRP A 8 -47.55 -22.11 25.92
CA TRP A 8 -47.61 -20.76 25.34
C TRP A 8 -48.66 -20.46 24.25
N THR A 9 -49.92 -20.42 24.68
CA THR A 9 -51.05 -19.76 23.99
C THR A 9 -51.36 -18.39 24.62
N GLY A 10 -50.37 -17.51 24.74
CA GLY A 10 -50.55 -16.27 25.51
C GLY A 10 -49.70 -15.06 25.13
N VAL A 11 -49.06 -15.04 23.96
CA VAL A 11 -48.40 -13.81 23.46
C VAL A 11 -49.31 -13.18 22.40
N PRO A 12 -49.66 -11.89 22.49
CA PRO A 12 -50.38 -11.21 21.41
C PRO A 12 -49.54 -11.27 20.13
N ASP A 13 -50.12 -11.77 19.03
CA ASP A 13 -49.45 -11.93 17.72
C ASP A 13 -48.82 -10.64 17.17
N SER A 14 -49.17 -9.48 17.73
CA SER A 14 -48.58 -8.19 17.40
C SER A 14 -47.14 -8.02 17.89
N GLY A 15 -46.73 -8.63 19.01
CA GLY A 15 -45.39 -8.43 19.58
C GLY A 15 -44.27 -9.11 18.78
N PHE A 16 -44.54 -10.31 18.25
CA PHE A 16 -43.55 -11.10 17.51
C PHE A 16 -43.29 -10.53 16.10
N SER A 17 -44.33 -9.99 15.45
CA SER A 17 -44.23 -9.35 14.14
C SER A 17 -43.48 -8.00 14.20
N ILE A 18 -43.70 -7.22 15.26
CA ILE A 18 -43.01 -5.94 15.51
C ILE A 18 -41.52 -6.16 15.80
N MET A 19 -41.14 -7.26 16.46
CA MET A 19 -39.75 -7.56 16.78
C MET A 19 -38.93 -8.00 15.54
N ILE A 20 -39.55 -8.74 14.62
CA ILE A 20 -38.93 -9.16 13.34
C ILE A 20 -38.83 -7.98 12.35
N GLN A 21 -39.83 -7.11 12.27
CA GLN A 21 -39.76 -5.92 11.42
C GLN A 21 -38.68 -4.92 11.88
N ARG A 22 -38.47 -4.76 13.19
CA ARG A 22 -37.40 -3.89 13.73
C ARG A 22 -35.99 -4.40 13.43
N PHE A 23 -35.80 -5.72 13.37
CA PHE A 23 -34.53 -6.34 12.98
C PHE A 23 -34.24 -6.19 11.47
N GLN A 24 -35.26 -6.21 10.62
CA GLN A 24 -35.11 -6.00 9.18
C GLN A 24 -34.76 -4.55 8.80
N PHE A 25 -35.24 -3.56 9.55
CA PHE A 25 -34.84 -2.15 9.34
C PHE A 25 -33.40 -1.85 9.76
N VAL A 26 -32.83 -2.58 10.74
CA VAL A 26 -31.43 -2.40 11.16
C VAL A 26 -30.45 -3.02 10.15
N ILE A 27 -30.82 -4.08 9.44
CA ILE A 27 -29.99 -4.67 8.37
C ILE A 27 -30.06 -3.84 7.07
N LEU A 28 -31.19 -3.18 6.81
CA LEU A 28 -31.36 -2.32 5.62
C LEU A 28 -30.73 -0.92 5.77
N ALA A 29 -30.65 -0.39 7.00
CA ALA A 29 -30.00 0.91 7.26
C ALA A 29 -28.46 0.86 7.16
N THR A 30 -27.83 -0.30 7.38
CA THR A 30 -26.38 -0.46 7.25
C THR A 30 -25.91 -0.64 5.80
N PHE A 31 -26.83 -0.93 4.87
CA PHE A 31 -26.49 -1.14 3.46
C PHE A 31 -26.44 0.17 2.63
N MET A 32 -26.91 1.29 3.19
CA MET A 32 -27.09 2.54 2.43
C MET A 32 -26.00 3.60 2.68
N ALA A 33 -24.97 3.29 3.47
CA ALA A 33 -23.85 4.19 3.74
C ALA A 33 -22.55 3.86 2.98
N LEU A 34 -22.60 2.96 1.99
CA LEU A 34 -21.49 2.79 1.06
C LEU A 34 -21.60 3.85 -0.05
N VAL A 35 -21.47 5.12 0.32
CA VAL A 35 -21.08 6.13 -0.68
C VAL A 35 -19.65 5.74 -1.06
N PRO A 36 -19.36 5.32 -2.31
CA PRO A 36 -17.98 5.19 -2.71
C PRO A 36 -17.37 6.57 -2.58
N ALA A 37 -16.54 6.78 -1.56
CA ALA A 37 -15.64 7.91 -1.53
C ALA A 37 -14.89 7.83 -2.84
N SER A 38 -15.17 8.76 -3.74
CA SER A 38 -14.50 8.83 -5.02
C SER A 38 -13.03 8.98 -4.65
N ALA A 39 -12.24 7.92 -4.84
CA ALA A 39 -10.80 8.00 -4.71
C ALA A 39 -10.36 9.01 -5.77
N MET A 40 -10.24 10.28 -5.38
CA MET A 40 -9.77 11.33 -6.27
C MET A 40 -8.35 10.96 -6.59
N ALA A 41 -8.14 10.57 -7.82
CA ALA A 41 -6.86 10.11 -8.27
C ALA A 41 -5.97 11.38 -8.41
N ASP A 42 -4.81 11.41 -7.76
CA ASP A 42 -3.96 12.61 -7.66
C ASP A 42 -3.56 13.14 -9.05
N SER A 43 -3.45 14.46 -9.23
CA SER A 43 -2.94 15.02 -10.49
C SER A 43 -1.44 14.74 -10.66
N LYS A 44 -0.92 14.74 -11.90
CA LYS A 44 0.53 14.59 -12.14
C LYS A 44 1.37 15.59 -11.33
N ALA A 45 0.95 16.86 -11.31
CA ALA A 45 1.64 17.91 -10.57
C ALA A 45 1.64 17.65 -9.05
N GLU A 46 0.57 17.09 -8.51
CA GLU A 46 0.50 16.71 -7.09
C GLU A 46 1.38 15.49 -6.79
N ILE A 47 1.39 14.49 -7.67
CA ILE A 47 2.29 13.34 -7.55
C ILE A 47 3.74 13.83 -7.56
N ASP A 48 4.12 14.66 -8.53
CA ASP A 48 5.49 15.20 -8.66
C ASP A 48 5.91 15.99 -7.42
N ALA A 49 5.03 16.84 -6.88
CA ALA A 49 5.30 17.59 -5.66
C ALA A 49 5.50 16.66 -4.45
N ASN A 50 4.63 15.66 -4.28
CA ASN A 50 4.73 14.69 -3.19
C ASN A 50 5.99 13.81 -3.33
N VAL A 51 6.35 13.44 -4.56
CA VAL A 51 7.57 12.68 -4.90
C VAL A 51 8.81 13.46 -4.50
N GLN A 52 8.87 14.76 -4.83
CA GLN A 52 10.01 15.59 -4.46
C GLN A 52 10.17 15.67 -2.93
N VAL A 53 9.07 15.91 -2.20
CA VAL A 53 9.09 15.94 -0.73
C VAL A 53 9.56 14.61 -0.14
N ALA A 54 9.09 13.48 -0.69
CA ALA A 54 9.52 12.17 -0.22
C ALA A 54 11.00 11.87 -0.54
N LEU A 55 11.52 12.33 -1.68
CA LEU A 55 12.94 12.20 -2.03
C LEU A 55 13.83 13.03 -1.11
N ASP A 56 13.42 14.27 -0.82
CA ASP A 56 14.17 15.13 0.11
C ASP A 56 14.23 14.48 1.50
N GLU A 57 13.10 13.97 1.99
CA GLU A 57 13.04 13.23 3.26
C GLU A 57 13.90 11.95 3.23
N PHE A 58 13.89 11.23 2.12
CA PHE A 58 14.71 10.03 1.93
C PHE A 58 16.21 10.35 2.00
N TYR A 59 16.66 11.40 1.32
CA TYR A 59 18.06 11.81 1.32
C TYR A 59 18.53 12.37 2.66
N GLU A 60 17.63 12.99 3.43
CA GLU A 60 17.93 13.45 4.78
C GLU A 60 18.08 12.27 5.75
N LYS A 61 17.18 11.28 5.67
CA LYS A 61 17.07 10.19 6.66
C LYS A 61 17.86 8.93 6.32
N ALA A 62 18.29 8.74 5.08
CA ALA A 62 19.06 7.57 4.64
C ALA A 62 20.33 7.98 3.86
N PRO A 63 21.43 8.30 4.56
CA PRO A 63 22.69 8.66 3.91
C PRO A 63 23.20 7.60 2.90
N ALA A 64 23.13 6.31 3.24
CA ALA A 64 23.48 5.25 2.28
C ALA A 64 22.48 5.16 1.12
N GLY A 65 21.20 5.43 1.37
CA GLY A 65 20.17 5.51 0.35
C GLY A 65 20.46 6.62 -0.67
N LYS A 66 20.97 7.77 -0.22
CA LYS A 66 21.43 8.85 -1.09
C LYS A 66 22.59 8.42 -1.99
N ILE A 67 23.60 7.76 -1.43
CA ILE A 67 24.75 7.24 -2.21
C ILE A 67 24.27 6.27 -3.29
N LEU A 68 23.40 5.32 -2.93
CA LEU A 68 22.84 4.36 -3.88
C LEU A 68 21.95 5.03 -4.93
N ALA A 69 21.21 6.08 -4.56
CA ALA A 69 20.37 6.83 -5.48
C ALA A 69 21.18 7.61 -6.53
N ASP A 70 22.35 8.14 -6.14
CA ASP A 70 23.26 8.82 -7.08
C ASP A 70 23.79 7.87 -8.17
N ASP A 71 23.93 6.57 -7.86
CA ASP A 71 24.37 5.52 -8.79
C ASP A 71 23.22 4.82 -9.54
N ALA A 72 21.97 5.07 -9.17
CA ALA A 72 20.81 4.36 -9.73
C ALA A 72 20.52 4.78 -11.18
N ALA A 73 20.22 3.81 -12.05
CA ALA A 73 19.75 4.06 -13.41
C ALA A 73 18.36 4.72 -13.45
N GLY A 74 17.55 4.48 -12.41
CA GLY A 74 16.24 5.11 -12.23
C GLY A 74 15.72 4.92 -10.81
N ILE A 75 14.83 5.81 -10.40
CA ILE A 75 14.28 5.85 -9.05
C ILE A 75 12.76 5.89 -9.15
N LEU A 76 12.07 4.89 -8.60
CA LEU A 76 10.62 4.88 -8.49
C LEU A 76 10.21 5.27 -7.07
N VAL A 77 9.39 6.30 -6.96
CA VAL A 77 8.99 6.87 -5.67
C VAL A 77 7.48 6.82 -5.55
N PHE A 78 6.99 6.13 -4.53
CA PHE A 78 5.61 6.20 -4.07
C PHE A 78 5.57 7.02 -2.78
N PRO A 79 5.27 8.33 -2.84
CA PRO A 79 5.34 9.20 -1.68
C PRO A 79 4.24 8.93 -0.65
N LYS A 80 3.15 8.28 -1.07
CA LYS A 80 2.00 7.98 -0.21
C LYS A 80 1.42 6.62 -0.59
N VAL A 81 1.79 5.59 0.16
CA VAL A 81 1.15 4.27 0.11
C VAL A 81 0.29 4.10 1.35
N LEU A 82 -1.02 4.08 1.13
CA LEU A 82 -2.02 3.87 2.16
C LEU A 82 -2.25 2.37 2.34
N LYS A 83 -1.95 1.86 3.54
CA LYS A 83 -2.38 0.56 4.04
C LYS A 83 -3.63 0.74 4.89
N ALA A 84 -4.71 0.04 4.56
CA ALA A 84 -5.94 0.06 5.32
C ALA A 84 -6.57 -1.33 5.41
N GLY A 85 -7.11 -1.66 6.58
CA GLY A 85 -7.83 -2.92 6.82
C GLY A 85 -7.96 -3.28 8.29
N ILE A 86 -8.74 -4.33 8.56
CA ILE A 86 -8.89 -4.94 9.88
C ILE A 86 -8.67 -6.45 9.69
N GLY A 87 -7.51 -6.96 10.12
CA GLY A 87 -7.10 -8.35 9.88
C GLY A 87 -6.63 -8.59 8.45
N VAL A 88 -7.52 -8.39 7.47
CA VAL A 88 -7.22 -8.42 6.03
C VAL A 88 -7.47 -7.03 5.46
N GLY A 89 -6.52 -6.54 4.67
CA GLY A 89 -6.54 -5.21 4.10
C GLY A 89 -5.85 -5.14 2.75
N GLY A 90 -5.77 -3.92 2.24
CA GLY A 90 -5.05 -3.60 1.01
C GLY A 90 -4.07 -2.46 1.23
N GLU A 91 -3.07 -2.41 0.37
CA GLU A 91 -2.22 -1.24 0.20
C GLU A 91 -2.45 -0.64 -1.18
N TYR A 92 -2.46 0.68 -1.27
CA TYR A 92 -2.53 1.40 -2.53
C TYR A 92 -1.73 2.70 -2.45
N GLY A 93 -1.02 3.03 -3.53
CA GLY A 93 -0.38 4.33 -3.69
C GLY A 93 -0.05 4.63 -5.13
N GLU A 94 0.16 5.90 -5.42
CA GLU A 94 0.61 6.38 -6.73
C GLU A 94 1.97 7.07 -6.60
N GLY A 95 2.71 7.09 -7.70
CA GLY A 95 4.10 7.53 -7.70
C GLY A 95 4.64 7.82 -9.09
N ALA A 96 5.88 8.28 -9.12
CA ALA A 96 6.59 8.59 -10.36
C ALA A 96 7.89 7.81 -10.44
N LEU A 97 8.22 7.37 -11.65
CA LEU A 97 9.55 6.90 -12.02
C LEU A 97 10.35 8.09 -12.53
N LEU A 98 11.53 8.29 -11.94
CA LEU A 98 12.48 9.32 -12.30
C LEU A 98 13.69 8.69 -13.00
N ILE A 99 14.15 9.34 -14.07
CA ILE A 99 15.42 9.03 -14.74
C ILE A 99 16.18 10.34 -14.89
N GLY A 100 17.43 10.40 -14.41
CA GLY A 100 18.20 11.66 -14.36
C GLY A 100 17.52 12.75 -13.52
N GLY A 101 16.78 12.35 -12.47
CA GLY A 101 16.06 13.26 -11.58
C GLY A 101 14.77 13.87 -12.16
N GLN A 102 14.33 13.45 -13.34
CA GLN A 102 13.09 13.95 -13.96
C GLN A 102 12.02 12.87 -14.01
N PRO A 103 10.75 13.16 -13.65
CA PRO A 103 9.64 12.24 -13.85
C PRO A 103 9.47 11.87 -15.33
N VAL A 104 9.50 10.57 -15.65
CA VAL A 104 9.33 10.05 -17.03
C VAL A 104 8.10 9.17 -17.20
N ALA A 105 7.54 8.67 -16.10
CA ALA A 105 6.34 7.81 -16.10
C ALA A 105 5.71 7.77 -14.71
N TYR A 106 4.43 7.45 -14.65
CA TYR A 106 3.67 7.34 -13.42
C TYR A 106 3.17 5.91 -13.23
N TYR A 107 3.13 5.48 -11.97
CA TYR A 107 2.77 4.13 -11.60
C TYR A 107 1.84 4.16 -10.38
N ASN A 108 1.01 3.12 -10.26
CA ASN A 108 0.41 2.75 -9.00
C ASN A 108 1.07 1.49 -8.43
N THR A 109 0.95 1.30 -7.13
CA THR A 109 1.28 0.05 -6.43
C THR A 109 0.04 -0.41 -5.68
N ALA A 110 -0.25 -1.72 -5.73
CA ALA A 110 -1.33 -2.33 -4.98
C ALA A 110 -0.92 -3.70 -4.44
N SER A 111 -1.25 -4.00 -3.18
CA SER A 111 -0.99 -5.32 -2.57
C SER A 111 -2.10 -5.71 -1.62
N ALA A 112 -2.28 -7.02 -1.45
CA ALA A 112 -3.05 -7.55 -0.33
C ALA A 112 -2.17 -7.53 0.92
N SER A 113 -2.76 -7.26 2.08
CA SER A 113 -1.99 -7.28 3.31
C SER A 113 -2.75 -7.92 4.46
N ILE A 114 -2.01 -8.67 5.27
CA ILE A 114 -2.51 -9.33 6.48
C ILE A 114 -1.85 -8.63 7.67
N GLY A 115 -2.65 -8.17 8.63
CA GLY A 115 -2.11 -7.43 9.78
C GLY A 115 -3.09 -7.31 10.95
N PHE A 116 -2.55 -7.41 12.16
CA PHE A 116 -3.26 -7.24 13.43
C PHE A 116 -3.59 -5.77 13.76
N GLN A 117 -3.03 -4.82 13.02
CA GLN A 117 -3.26 -3.39 13.24
C GLN A 117 -4.59 -2.95 12.64
N PHE A 118 -5.51 -2.59 13.53
CA PHE A 118 -6.68 -1.80 13.18
C PHE A 118 -6.20 -0.39 12.80
N GLY A 119 -6.42 0.01 11.55
CA GLY A 119 -6.28 1.42 11.16
C GLY A 119 -5.69 1.66 9.79
N ALA A 120 -5.39 2.94 9.54
CA ALA A 120 -4.80 3.45 8.32
C ALA A 120 -3.33 3.85 8.56
N GLN A 121 -2.44 3.26 7.80
CA GLN A 121 -1.02 3.61 7.79
C GLN A 121 -0.63 4.22 6.45
N VAL A 122 0.16 5.28 6.49
CA VAL A 122 0.73 5.91 5.29
C VAL A 122 2.23 5.80 5.41
N LYS A 123 2.84 5.27 4.36
CA LYS A 123 4.29 5.09 4.22
C LYS A 123 4.74 5.60 2.85
N SER A 124 6.01 5.96 2.77
CA SER A 124 6.70 6.25 1.53
C SER A 124 7.52 5.03 1.12
N GLN A 125 7.61 4.80 -0.18
CA GLN A 125 8.47 3.76 -0.75
C GLN A 125 9.37 4.36 -1.82
N VAL A 126 10.66 4.01 -1.78
CA VAL A 126 11.64 4.36 -2.80
C VAL A 126 12.26 3.08 -3.31
N VAL A 127 12.25 2.89 -4.63
CA VAL A 127 12.83 1.73 -5.31
C VAL A 127 13.90 2.22 -6.27
N LEU A 128 15.13 1.80 -6.03
CA LEU A 128 16.31 2.11 -6.83
C LEU A 128 16.57 0.97 -7.80
N PHE A 129 16.66 1.29 -9.09
CA PHE A 129 17.10 0.34 -10.12
C PHE A 129 18.59 0.56 -10.35
N MET A 130 19.43 -0.36 -9.88
CA MET A 130 20.89 -0.17 -9.83
C MET A 130 21.58 -0.40 -11.18
N ASN A 131 20.84 -0.88 -12.19
CA ASN A 131 21.35 -1.02 -13.55
C ASN A 131 20.24 -0.89 -14.60
N ASN A 132 20.65 -0.60 -15.84
CA ASN A 132 19.74 -0.40 -16.96
C ASN A 132 18.88 -1.64 -17.26
N GLN A 133 19.44 -2.84 -17.10
CA GLN A 133 18.70 -4.08 -17.38
C GLN A 133 17.50 -4.25 -16.45
N ALA A 134 17.67 -3.97 -15.16
CA ALA A 134 16.60 -4.03 -14.16
C ALA A 134 15.52 -2.97 -14.45
N LEU A 135 15.95 -1.75 -14.73
CA LEU A 135 15.05 -0.64 -15.08
C LEU A 135 14.24 -0.94 -16.35
N GLU A 136 14.88 -1.43 -17.41
CA GLU A 136 14.22 -1.77 -18.67
C GLU A 136 13.24 -2.93 -18.49
N LYS A 137 13.64 -3.99 -17.78
CA LYS A 137 12.76 -5.12 -17.47
C LYS A 137 11.49 -4.66 -16.75
N PHE A 138 11.64 -3.78 -15.76
CA PHE A 138 10.50 -3.17 -15.07
C PHE A 138 9.63 -2.34 -16.01
N ARG A 139 10.22 -1.42 -16.78
CA ARG A 139 9.49 -0.49 -17.66
C ARG A 139 8.74 -1.18 -18.79
N ASN A 140 9.22 -2.34 -19.23
CA ASN A 140 8.63 -3.14 -20.29
C ASN A 140 7.52 -4.09 -19.79
N SER A 141 7.29 -4.17 -18.47
CA SER A 141 6.16 -4.92 -17.92
C SER A 141 4.88 -4.09 -17.94
N SER A 142 3.75 -4.74 -18.27
CA SER A 142 2.42 -4.14 -18.20
C SER A 142 1.85 -4.13 -16.78
N GLY A 143 2.43 -4.91 -15.86
CA GLY A 143 2.04 -5.00 -14.46
C GLY A 143 3.07 -5.85 -13.73
N TRP A 144 4.10 -5.20 -13.21
CA TRP A 144 5.25 -5.84 -12.59
C TRP A 144 4.93 -6.26 -11.16
N GLU A 145 5.18 -7.51 -10.81
CA GLU A 145 4.91 -8.04 -9.47
C GLU A 145 6.20 -8.32 -8.68
N ALA A 146 6.33 -7.67 -7.53
CA ALA A 146 7.46 -7.85 -6.63
C ALA A 146 7.50 -9.28 -6.07
N GLY A 147 8.66 -9.92 -6.16
CA GLY A 147 8.86 -11.32 -5.76
C GLY A 147 8.57 -12.33 -6.87
N VAL A 148 7.83 -11.94 -7.93
CA VAL A 148 7.55 -12.80 -9.08
C VAL A 148 8.38 -12.38 -10.29
N ASP A 149 8.30 -11.11 -10.70
CA ASP A 149 9.03 -10.59 -11.86
C ASP A 149 10.45 -10.13 -11.50
N GLY A 150 10.69 -9.86 -10.22
CA GLY A 150 12.00 -9.58 -9.65
C GLY A 150 11.94 -9.35 -8.14
N SER A 151 13.05 -9.62 -7.47
CA SER A 151 13.21 -9.39 -6.03
C SER A 151 13.63 -7.94 -5.77
N ILE A 152 13.14 -7.35 -4.68
CA ILE A 152 13.56 -6.04 -4.18
C ILE A 152 14.25 -6.27 -2.85
N ALA A 153 15.56 -5.98 -2.77
CA ALA A 153 16.28 -6.04 -1.51
C ALA A 153 15.86 -4.87 -0.63
N LEU A 154 15.16 -5.16 0.47
CA LEU A 154 14.71 -4.14 1.41
C LEU A 154 15.86 -3.73 2.34
N ILE A 155 16.12 -2.43 2.42
CA ILE A 155 17.03 -1.83 3.40
C ILE A 155 16.22 -1.06 4.42
N GLU A 156 16.35 -1.45 5.68
CA GLU A 156 15.70 -0.76 6.79
C GLU A 156 16.40 0.55 7.14
N PHE A 157 15.60 1.57 7.46
CA PHE A 157 16.11 2.84 7.95
C PHE A 157 16.82 2.63 9.29
N GLY A 158 18.05 3.13 9.42
CA GLY A 158 18.92 2.92 10.59
C GLY A 158 19.87 1.75 10.46
N ALA A 159 19.54 0.69 9.71
CA ALA A 159 20.51 -0.35 9.34
C ALA A 159 21.50 0.14 8.26
N ALA A 160 21.12 1.20 7.55
CA ALA A 160 21.89 1.84 6.49
C ALA A 160 23.21 2.49 6.96
N GLU A 161 23.40 2.78 8.26
CA GLU A 161 24.66 3.36 8.75
C GLU A 161 25.83 2.36 8.74
N GLU A 162 25.55 1.05 8.82
CA GLU A 162 26.58 0.00 8.86
C GLU A 162 26.85 -0.67 7.49
N ILE A 163 26.01 -0.40 6.48
CA ILE A 163 26.09 -1.07 5.18
C ILE A 163 26.88 -0.22 4.20
N SER A 164 28.07 -0.70 3.80
CA SER A 164 28.81 -0.11 2.69
C SER A 164 28.12 -0.39 1.36
N SER A 165 27.99 0.63 0.52
CA SER A 165 27.38 0.51 -0.83
C SER A 165 28.04 -0.57 -1.68
N SER A 166 29.34 -0.83 -1.48
CA SER A 166 30.10 -1.91 -2.12
C SER A 166 29.60 -3.32 -1.83
N SER A 167 28.81 -3.52 -0.76
CA SER A 167 28.33 -4.84 -0.33
C SER A 167 26.98 -5.20 -0.93
N ILE A 168 26.23 -4.22 -1.44
CA ILE A 168 24.90 -4.42 -2.01
C ILE A 168 25.03 -4.57 -3.52
N GLN A 169 24.82 -5.78 -4.02
CA GLN A 169 24.90 -6.10 -5.44
C GLN A 169 23.52 -6.35 -6.06
N ASP A 170 22.45 -6.15 -5.29
CA ASP A 170 21.10 -6.39 -5.74
C ASP A 170 20.72 -5.41 -6.88
N PRO A 171 20.15 -5.91 -7.98
CA PRO A 171 19.79 -5.09 -9.13
C PRO A 171 18.65 -4.10 -8.83
N ILE A 172 17.86 -4.37 -7.79
CA ILE A 172 16.76 -3.53 -7.33
C ILE A 172 16.80 -3.46 -5.80
N ILE A 173 16.90 -2.24 -5.28
CA ILE A 173 16.97 -1.95 -3.85
C ILE A 173 15.74 -1.14 -3.45
N GLY A 174 15.12 -1.47 -2.33
CA GLY A 174 13.93 -0.81 -1.82
C GLY A 174 14.13 -0.22 -0.43
N PHE A 175 13.52 0.93 -0.20
CA PHE A 175 13.46 1.62 1.08
C PHE A 175 12.00 1.93 1.40
N ILE A 176 11.61 1.72 2.65
CA ILE A 176 10.27 2.05 3.13
C ILE A 176 10.37 2.84 4.44
N PHE A 177 9.72 4.00 4.51
CA PHE A 177 9.72 4.87 5.69
C PHE A 177 8.37 5.51 5.98
N SER A 178 8.20 6.03 7.19
CA SER A 178 7.02 6.78 7.62
C SER A 178 7.39 7.79 8.70
N ASN A 179 6.66 8.90 8.75
CA ASN A 179 6.78 9.95 9.76
C ASN A 179 6.18 9.58 11.13
N ARG A 180 5.50 8.42 11.25
CA ARG A 180 4.83 8.00 12.49
C ARG A 180 5.65 7.05 13.39
N GLY A 181 6.91 6.78 13.05
CA GLY A 181 7.77 5.88 13.81
C GLY A 181 7.40 4.39 13.66
N PHE A 182 8.13 3.53 14.38
CA PHE A 182 8.16 2.05 14.35
C PHE A 182 7.31 1.38 13.25
N MET A 183 8.00 0.87 12.23
CA MET A 183 7.42 0.11 11.15
C MET A 183 7.86 -1.35 11.28
N TYR A 184 6.93 -2.29 11.22
CA TYR A 184 7.21 -3.72 11.29
C TYR A 184 6.67 -4.44 10.05
N ASN A 185 7.25 -5.62 9.76
CA ASN A 185 6.83 -6.48 8.64
C ASN A 185 6.77 -5.73 7.31
N LEU A 186 7.87 -5.05 6.99
CA LEU A 186 8.03 -4.33 5.74
C LEU A 186 8.40 -5.31 4.64
N THR A 187 7.65 -5.24 3.55
CA THR A 187 7.92 -6.03 2.35
C THR A 187 7.36 -5.30 1.13
N PHE A 188 8.01 -5.52 0.00
CA PHE A 188 7.46 -5.20 -1.31
C PHE A 188 6.75 -6.41 -1.93
N GLU A 189 7.07 -7.62 -1.50
CA GLU A 189 6.60 -8.86 -2.12
C GLU A 189 5.08 -8.93 -2.19
N GLY A 190 4.57 -9.43 -3.33
CA GLY A 190 3.14 -9.49 -3.61
C GLY A 190 2.52 -8.15 -3.99
N SER A 191 3.31 -7.07 -4.08
CA SER A 191 2.84 -5.79 -4.63
C SER A 191 2.90 -5.83 -6.15
N LYS A 192 1.77 -5.48 -6.76
CA LYS A 192 1.65 -5.25 -8.20
C LYS A 192 1.81 -3.78 -8.52
N ILE A 193 2.75 -3.47 -9.41
CA ILE A 193 3.08 -2.13 -9.86
C ILE A 193 2.63 -1.98 -11.32
N THR A 194 1.71 -1.06 -11.57
CA THR A 194 1.10 -0.87 -12.89
C THR A 194 1.30 0.55 -13.38
N ARG A 195 1.69 0.71 -14.65
CA ARG A 195 1.80 2.03 -15.27
C ARG A 195 0.40 2.67 -15.35
N ILE A 196 0.30 3.94 -14.96
CA ILE A 196 -0.94 4.72 -15.07
C ILE A 196 -0.82 5.80 -16.14
N THR A 197 -1.93 6.11 -16.81
CA THR A 197 -2.03 7.21 -17.77
C THR A 197 -2.91 8.29 -17.14
N ARG A 198 -2.43 9.53 -17.10
CA ARG A 198 -3.14 10.72 -16.62
C ARG A 198 -3.04 11.84 -17.64
#